data_AF-A0A7W1GEX2-F1
#
_entry.id   AF-A0A7W1GEX2-F1
#
_cell.length_a   1.000
_cell.length_b   1.000
_cell.length_c   1.000
_cell.angle_alpha   90.00
_cell.angle_beta   90.00
_cell.angle_gamma   90.00
#
_symmetry.space_group_name_H-M   'P 1'
#
loop_
_entity.id
_entity.type
_entity.pdbx_description
1 polymer ?
#
loop_
_entity_poly.entity_id
_entity_poly.type
_entity_poly.pdbx_seq_one_letter_code
_entity_poly.pdbx_strand_id
1 'polypeptide(L)'
;MPKMIFSHFSPHLRLQALTRLTFIVVIAFGIPLSGCRFANSSASKSPTEPPHTSPPRDEIESFEARVLEDEAMLKGSQAIIGGVVQNTSARKLEALKVELELKRRRDDSSETRVVELRPQNLAPGEQGRYAITLASREWVAARVARLLDANNAAISFKSSPGAKRPLERIGDGKIVVEPVPRSKTTRGAEEFINTPDNPSKIP
;
A
#
# COMPACT_ATOMS: atom_id res chain seq x y z
N MET A 1 46.76 -2.95 -25.41
CA MET A 1 47.04 -4.15 -24.59
C MET A 1 46.49 -3.90 -23.18
N PRO A 2 45.66 -4.81 -22.63
CA PRO A 2 44.80 -4.57 -21.47
C PRO A 2 45.47 -4.96 -20.15
N LYS A 3 45.05 -4.36 -19.03
CA LYS A 3 45.22 -4.97 -17.71
C LYS A 3 43.90 -4.92 -16.96
N MET A 4 43.23 -6.07 -16.97
CA MET A 4 42.09 -6.41 -16.12
C MET A 4 42.56 -6.48 -14.67
N ILE A 5 41.77 -5.95 -13.74
CA ILE A 5 41.87 -6.34 -12.32
C ILE A 5 40.50 -6.89 -11.92
N PHE A 6 40.54 -8.18 -11.60
CA PHE A 6 39.45 -9.02 -11.14
C PHE A 6 39.20 -8.83 -9.64
N SER A 7 37.91 -8.70 -9.30
CA SER A 7 37.21 -9.32 -8.17
C SER A 7 37.92 -9.54 -6.82
N HIS A 8 37.33 -8.97 -5.76
CA HIS A 8 37.18 -9.69 -4.49
C HIS A 8 35.73 -9.57 -4.03
N PHE A 9 35.01 -10.68 -4.13
CA PHE A 9 33.62 -10.88 -3.75
C PHE A 9 33.64 -11.69 -2.45
N SER A 10 33.17 -11.13 -1.34
CA SER A 10 32.97 -11.86 -0.08
C SER A 10 31.49 -11.78 0.32
N PRO A 11 30.73 -12.87 0.21
CA PRO A 11 29.36 -12.94 0.68
C PRO A 11 29.31 -13.49 2.11
N HIS A 12 29.08 -12.63 3.12
CA HIS A 12 28.70 -13.10 4.45
C HIS A 12 27.18 -13.16 4.59
N LEU A 13 26.70 -14.37 4.34
CA LEU A 13 25.45 -14.97 4.78
C LEU A 13 25.12 -14.61 6.25
N ARG A 14 24.00 -13.95 6.50
CA ARG A 14 23.32 -13.99 7.81
C ARG A 14 21.81 -14.13 7.65
N LEU A 15 21.41 -15.41 7.70
CA LEU A 15 20.32 -16.01 8.44
C LEU A 15 19.06 -15.16 8.70
N GLN A 16 17.97 -15.59 8.07
CA GLN A 16 16.60 -15.18 8.35
C GLN A 16 16.15 -15.65 9.74
N ALA A 17 15.40 -14.80 10.45
CA ALA A 17 14.54 -15.20 11.54
C ALA A 17 13.10 -14.76 11.21
N LEU A 18 12.27 -15.74 10.89
CA LEU A 18 10.82 -15.63 10.76
C LEU A 18 10.22 -15.14 12.09
N THR A 19 9.45 -14.06 12.07
CA THR A 19 8.49 -13.75 13.14
C THR A 19 7.08 -13.89 12.57
N ARG A 20 6.40 -14.97 12.96
CA ARG A 20 5.01 -15.24 12.62
C ARG A 20 4.12 -14.23 13.36
N LEU A 21 3.41 -13.40 12.61
CA LEU A 21 2.38 -12.51 13.15
C LEU A 21 1.00 -13.13 12.89
N THR A 22 0.44 -13.76 13.92
CA THR A 22 -0.95 -14.23 13.94
C THR A 22 -1.89 -13.04 14.12
N PHE A 23 -2.62 -12.67 13.07
CA PHE A 23 -3.75 -11.76 13.15
C PHE A 23 -5.01 -12.54 13.56
N ILE A 24 -5.54 -12.25 14.75
CA ILE A 24 -6.89 -12.68 15.15
C ILE A 24 -7.83 -11.53 14.80
N VAL A 25 -8.73 -11.79 13.85
CA VAL A 25 -9.81 -10.89 13.46
C VAL A 25 -11.04 -11.23 14.30
N VAL A 26 -11.47 -10.31 15.16
CA VAL A 26 -12.77 -10.39 15.85
C VAL A 26 -13.74 -9.44 15.13
N ILE A 27 -14.70 -10.02 14.43
CA ILE A 27 -15.83 -9.31 13.79
C ILE A 27 -16.94 -9.21 14.85
N ALA A 28 -17.21 -8.00 15.34
CA ALA A 28 -18.41 -7.73 16.13
C ALA A 28 -19.47 -7.08 15.22
N PHE A 29 -20.49 -7.87 14.91
CA PHE A 29 -21.76 -7.44 14.31
C PHE A 29 -22.51 -6.50 15.25
N GLY A 30 -23.08 -5.42 14.70
CA GLY A 30 -23.81 -4.41 15.45
C GLY A 30 -25.27 -4.76 15.72
N ILE A 31 -25.89 -3.99 16.64
CA ILE A 31 -27.32 -3.67 16.68
C ILE A 31 -27.48 -2.29 17.35
N PRO A 32 -28.18 -1.30 16.75
CA PRO A 32 -28.60 -0.07 17.41
C PRO A 32 -30.05 -0.18 17.90
N LEU A 33 -30.33 0.22 19.14
CA LEU A 33 -31.71 0.43 19.62
C LEU A 33 -31.79 1.68 20.49
N SER A 34 -32.70 2.55 20.03
CA SER A 34 -33.22 3.78 20.61
C SER A 34 -33.70 3.65 22.07
N GLY A 35 -33.73 4.77 22.81
CA GLY A 35 -34.51 4.82 24.05
C GLY A 35 -34.35 6.08 24.89
N CYS A 36 -35.42 6.87 24.93
CA CYS A 36 -35.63 8.13 25.63
C CYS A 36 -35.45 8.16 27.17
N ARG A 37 -35.00 9.35 27.64
CA ARG A 37 -35.55 10.23 28.71
C ARG A 37 -35.52 9.86 30.21
N PHE A 38 -35.38 10.96 30.98
CA PHE A 38 -35.90 11.33 32.32
C PHE A 38 -34.97 11.28 33.56
N ALA A 39 -34.55 12.49 33.95
CA ALA A 39 -34.70 13.18 35.24
C ALA A 39 -34.27 12.56 36.60
N ASN A 40 -33.45 13.36 37.31
CA ASN A 40 -33.45 13.70 38.75
C ASN A 40 -33.92 12.66 39.80
N SER A 41 -33.04 12.30 40.73
CA SER A 41 -32.99 12.88 42.09
C SER A 41 -32.03 12.14 43.03
N SER A 42 -31.47 12.92 43.95
CA SER A 42 -30.64 12.63 45.14
C SER A 42 -30.80 11.28 45.84
N ALA A 43 -29.66 10.67 46.23
CA ALA A 43 -29.50 10.00 47.52
C ALA A 43 -28.02 9.84 47.89
N SER A 44 -27.73 10.24 49.14
CA SER A 44 -26.47 10.13 49.87
C SER A 44 -26.00 8.68 50.04
N LYS A 45 -24.72 8.41 49.76
CA LYS A 45 -23.81 7.61 50.61
C LYS A 45 -22.42 7.54 49.99
N SER A 46 -21.44 8.18 50.63
CA SER A 46 -20.04 7.80 50.51
C SER A 46 -19.81 6.47 51.25
N PRO A 47 -19.06 5.55 50.65
CA PRO A 47 -17.86 5.08 51.34
C PRO A 47 -16.63 5.23 50.46
N THR A 48 -15.57 5.77 51.07
CA THR A 48 -14.21 5.87 50.59
C THR A 48 -13.73 4.58 49.92
N GLU A 49 -13.49 4.65 48.61
CA GLU A 49 -12.76 3.65 47.83
C GLU A 49 -11.54 4.38 47.18
N PRO A 50 -10.33 3.79 47.18
CA PRO A 50 -9.10 4.47 46.77
C PRO A 50 -9.19 4.98 45.31
N PRO A 51 -8.42 6.03 44.95
CA PRO A 51 -8.53 6.64 43.63
C PRO A 51 -8.19 5.62 42.56
N HIS A 52 -9.20 5.24 41.77
CA HIS A 52 -9.00 4.55 40.51
C HIS A 52 -8.25 5.50 39.58
N THR A 53 -6.93 5.38 39.57
CA THR A 53 -6.08 5.86 38.49
C THR A 53 -6.54 5.17 37.21
N SER A 54 -7.40 5.84 36.46
CA SER A 54 -7.64 5.50 35.07
C SER A 54 -6.37 5.86 34.28
N PRO A 55 -5.78 4.91 33.52
CA PRO A 55 -4.72 5.22 32.57
C PRO A 55 -5.27 6.10 31.43
N PRO A 56 -4.38 6.81 30.71
CA PRO A 56 -4.63 8.16 30.21
C PRO A 56 -5.62 8.22 29.05
N ARG A 57 -6.40 9.30 29.08
CA ARG A 57 -7.17 9.88 27.98
C ARG A 57 -6.41 9.69 26.66
N ASP A 58 -7.05 9.04 25.69
CA ASP A 58 -6.55 8.88 24.33
C ASP A 58 -5.87 10.18 23.88
N GLU A 59 -4.54 10.18 23.81
CA GLU A 59 -3.81 11.16 23.02
C GLU A 59 -4.27 10.90 21.59
N ILE A 60 -5.29 11.64 21.15
CA ILE A 60 -5.70 11.67 19.75
C ILE A 60 -4.46 12.18 19.02
N GLU A 61 -3.65 11.26 18.48
CA GLU A 61 -2.48 11.60 17.68
C GLU A 61 -2.95 12.54 16.56
N SER A 62 -2.71 13.83 16.76
CA SER A 62 -3.15 14.86 15.84
C SER A 62 -2.12 14.93 14.72
N PHE A 63 -2.42 14.25 13.62
CA PHE A 63 -1.62 14.32 12.40
C PHE A 63 -1.92 15.64 11.69
N GLU A 64 -0.87 16.35 11.29
CA GLU A 64 -1.03 17.63 10.57
C GLU A 64 -1.50 17.41 9.13
N ALA A 65 -1.13 16.28 8.53
CA ALA A 65 -1.52 15.92 7.18
C ALA A 65 -2.00 14.47 7.06
N ARG A 66 -2.79 14.21 6.02
CA ARG A 66 -3.12 12.87 5.56
C ARG A 66 -2.54 12.67 4.16
N VAL A 67 -1.88 11.55 3.94
CA VAL A 67 -1.34 11.17 2.63
C VAL A 67 -2.14 9.99 2.09
N LEU A 68 -2.65 10.16 0.88
CA LEU A 68 -3.32 9.13 0.10
C LEU A 68 -2.33 8.66 -0.96
N GLU A 69 -1.83 7.43 -0.83
CA GLU A 69 -0.88 6.84 -1.78
C GLU A 69 -1.65 6.14 -2.91
N ASP A 70 -1.58 6.68 -4.13
CA ASP A 70 -2.26 6.08 -5.28
C ASP A 70 -1.52 4.82 -5.74
N GLU A 71 -2.26 3.86 -6.27
CA GLU A 71 -1.65 2.66 -6.84
C GLU A 71 -0.82 3.01 -8.09
N ALA A 72 0.46 2.62 -8.13
CA ALA A 72 1.38 3.01 -9.19
C ALA A 72 0.90 2.58 -10.59
N MET A 73 0.75 3.50 -11.54
CA MET A 73 0.26 3.19 -12.89
C MET A 73 1.41 2.84 -13.84
N LEU A 74 1.22 1.85 -14.71
CA LEU A 74 2.17 1.54 -15.77
C LEU A 74 1.77 2.24 -17.07
N LYS A 75 2.74 2.88 -17.72
CA LYS A 75 2.58 3.49 -19.05
C LYS A 75 3.79 3.12 -19.90
N GLY A 76 3.66 2.02 -20.64
CA GLY A 76 4.77 1.46 -21.42
C GLY A 76 5.93 1.01 -20.51
N SER A 77 7.12 1.57 -20.72
CA SER A 77 8.32 1.27 -19.92
C SER A 77 8.47 2.14 -18.66
N GLN A 78 7.47 2.96 -18.35
CA GLN A 78 7.49 3.88 -17.21
C GLN A 78 6.42 3.49 -16.19
N ALA A 79 6.75 3.70 -14.91
CA ALA A 79 5.82 3.66 -13.80
C ALA A 79 5.58 5.08 -13.30
N ILE A 80 4.31 5.47 -13.18
CA ILE A 80 3.88 6.74 -12.60
C ILE A 80 3.41 6.45 -11.19
N ILE A 81 4.08 7.05 -10.22
CA ILE A 81 3.79 6.91 -8.80
C ILE A 81 3.30 8.26 -8.32
N GLY A 82 2.17 8.30 -7.65
CA GLY A 82 1.59 9.55 -7.20
C GLY A 82 0.68 9.36 -6.00
N GLY A 83 0.11 10.47 -5.57
CA GLY A 83 -0.82 10.49 -4.47
C GLY A 83 -1.33 11.90 -4.21
N VAL A 84 -2.15 11.98 -3.17
CA VAL A 84 -2.75 13.22 -2.69
C VAL A 84 -2.29 13.45 -1.25
N VAL A 85 -1.87 14.65 -0.94
CA VAL A 85 -1.65 15.11 0.43
C VAL A 85 -2.77 16.06 0.79
N GLN A 86 -3.46 15.79 1.89
CA GLN A 86 -4.50 16.63 2.44
C GLN A 86 -4.01 17.28 3.72
N ASN A 87 -4.17 18.59 3.83
CA ASN A 87 -3.93 19.30 5.08
C ASN A 87 -5.10 19.04 6.04
N THR A 88 -4.85 18.37 7.15
CA THR A 88 -5.85 18.09 8.21
C THR A 88 -5.66 18.97 9.43
N SER A 89 -4.66 19.83 9.42
CA SER A 89 -4.38 20.79 10.49
C SER A 89 -5.23 22.05 10.37
N ALA A 90 -5.25 22.86 11.44
CA ALA A 90 -5.89 24.17 11.47
C ALA A 90 -5.03 25.29 10.86
N ARG A 91 -3.77 25.01 10.47
CA ARG A 91 -2.82 25.99 9.92
C ARG A 91 -2.54 25.72 8.45
N LYS A 92 -2.10 26.75 7.74
CA LYS A 92 -1.62 26.59 6.36
C LYS A 92 -0.26 25.87 6.38
N LEU A 93 -0.09 24.90 5.50
CA LEU A 93 1.18 24.22 5.26
C LEU A 93 1.80 24.79 3.99
N GLU A 94 3.09 25.13 4.04
CA GLU A 94 3.76 25.88 2.97
C GLU A 94 4.98 25.15 2.42
N ALA A 95 5.21 25.34 1.11
CA ALA A 95 6.30 24.76 0.33
C ALA A 95 6.51 23.25 0.58
N LEU A 96 5.39 22.51 0.61
CA LEU A 96 5.39 21.09 0.90
C LEU A 96 6.17 20.30 -0.14
N LYS A 97 6.89 19.29 0.34
CA LYS A 97 7.58 18.27 -0.46
C LYS A 97 7.34 16.90 0.14
N VAL A 98 7.14 15.90 -0.71
CA VAL A 98 7.06 14.50 -0.32
C VAL A 98 8.40 13.85 -0.58
N GLU A 99 8.93 13.18 0.43
CA GLU A 99 10.09 12.31 0.29
C GLU A 99 9.62 10.86 0.11
N LEU A 100 9.98 10.29 -1.04
CA LEU A 100 9.67 8.92 -1.42
C LEU A 100 10.89 8.03 -1.20
N GLU A 101 10.68 6.90 -0.54
CA GLU A 101 11.64 5.81 -0.53
C GLU A 101 11.30 4.85 -1.68
N LEU A 102 12.24 4.68 -2.58
CA LEU A 102 12.14 3.85 -3.77
C LEU A 102 13.00 2.62 -3.59
N LYS A 103 12.45 1.45 -3.89
CA LYS A 103 13.14 0.17 -3.77
C LYS A 103 13.58 -0.33 -5.14
N ARG A 104 14.89 -0.55 -5.32
CA ARG A 104 15.47 -1.03 -6.58
C ARG A 104 15.21 -2.51 -6.79
N ARG A 105 15.01 -2.89 -8.05
CA ARG A 105 14.72 -4.27 -8.46
C ARG A 105 15.97 -5.15 -8.51
N ARG A 106 17.15 -4.59 -8.82
CA ARG A 106 18.38 -5.37 -9.06
C ARG A 106 18.99 -5.93 -7.78
N ASP A 107 19.06 -5.08 -6.76
CA ASP A 107 19.89 -5.25 -5.56
C ASP A 107 19.10 -5.03 -4.27
N ASP A 108 17.78 -4.84 -4.36
CA ASP A 108 16.89 -4.59 -3.23
C ASP A 108 17.21 -3.30 -2.45
N SER A 109 18.11 -2.45 -2.95
CA SER A 109 18.55 -1.25 -2.25
C SER A 109 17.48 -0.15 -2.29
N SER A 110 17.42 0.65 -1.22
CA SER A 110 16.53 1.81 -1.12
C SER A 110 17.24 3.09 -1.57
N GLU A 111 16.57 3.91 -2.38
CA GLU A 111 16.97 5.27 -2.75
C GLU A 111 15.86 6.23 -2.37
N THR A 112 16.24 7.41 -1.88
CA THR A 112 15.29 8.44 -1.47
C THR A 112 15.18 9.52 -2.54
N ARG A 113 13.96 9.95 -2.88
CA ARG A 113 13.71 11.07 -3.81
C ARG A 113 12.70 12.05 -3.26
N VAL A 114 13.00 13.33 -3.40
CA VAL A 114 12.11 14.42 -2.99
C VAL A 114 11.29 14.91 -4.19
N VAL A 115 9.99 15.04 -4.00
CA VAL A 115 9.00 15.43 -5.02
C VAL A 115 8.16 16.59 -4.49
N GLU A 116 8.01 17.64 -5.28
CA GLU A 116 7.20 18.79 -4.91
C GLU A 116 5.71 18.53 -5.13
N LEU A 117 4.86 19.10 -4.26
CA LEU A 117 3.41 19.02 -4.42
C LEU A 117 2.90 20.12 -5.38
N ARG A 118 1.72 19.88 -5.95
CA ARG A 118 0.96 20.86 -6.72
C ARG A 118 -0.50 20.91 -6.23
N PRO A 119 -0.96 22.02 -5.65
CA PRO A 119 -0.18 23.18 -5.19
C PRO A 119 0.80 22.84 -4.05
N GLN A 120 1.88 23.61 -3.91
CA GLN A 120 2.89 23.43 -2.85
C GLN A 120 2.42 23.98 -1.49
N ASN A 121 1.47 24.92 -1.51
CA ASN A 121 0.91 25.56 -0.33
C ASN A 121 -0.52 25.07 -0.17
N LEU A 122 -0.84 24.50 0.99
CA LEU A 122 -2.16 23.94 1.29
C LEU A 122 -2.79 24.67 2.46
N ALA A 123 -3.90 25.35 2.23
CA ALA A 123 -4.76 25.86 3.28
C ALA A 123 -5.39 24.70 4.10
N PRO A 124 -5.93 24.98 5.30
CA PRO A 124 -6.65 23.96 6.07
C PRO A 124 -7.73 23.26 5.24
N GLY A 125 -7.71 21.93 5.20
CA GLY A 125 -8.64 21.10 4.42
C GLY A 125 -8.29 20.96 2.93
N GLU A 126 -7.33 21.73 2.40
CA GLU A 126 -6.94 21.69 0.99
C GLU A 126 -6.08 20.46 0.66
N GLN A 127 -6.03 20.12 -0.63
CA GLN A 127 -5.33 18.96 -1.15
C GLN A 127 -4.31 19.35 -2.22
N GLY A 128 -3.14 18.74 -2.15
CA GLY A 128 -2.08 18.84 -3.15
C GLY A 128 -1.75 17.47 -3.74
N ARG A 129 -1.38 17.44 -5.01
CA ARG A 129 -0.97 16.21 -5.70
C ARG A 129 0.53 16.17 -5.89
N TYR A 130 1.10 14.99 -5.71
CA TYR A 130 2.48 14.71 -6.12
C TYR A 130 2.48 13.55 -7.12
N ALA A 131 3.44 13.57 -8.03
CA ALA A 131 3.65 12.48 -8.97
C ALA A 131 5.11 12.45 -9.43
N ILE A 132 5.66 11.26 -9.57
CA ILE A 132 6.98 11.01 -10.16
C ILE A 132 6.88 9.91 -11.21
N THR A 133 7.62 10.09 -12.30
CA THR A 133 7.74 9.08 -13.36
C THR A 133 9.10 8.39 -13.22
N LEU A 134 9.07 7.07 -13.17
CA LEU A 134 10.25 6.21 -12.96
C LEU A 134 10.34 5.14 -14.04
N ALA A 135 11.53 4.60 -14.30
CA ALA A 135 11.69 3.46 -15.20
C ALA A 135 11.20 2.17 -14.54
N SER A 136 10.18 1.51 -15.10
CA SER A 136 9.55 0.34 -14.46
C SER A 136 10.47 -0.88 -14.31
N ARG A 137 11.59 -0.90 -15.05
CA ARG A 137 12.60 -1.96 -14.98
C ARG A 137 13.55 -1.83 -13.79
N GLU A 138 13.72 -0.62 -13.28
CA GLU A 138 14.71 -0.32 -12.23
C GLU A 138 14.11 -0.42 -10.82
N TRP A 139 12.81 -0.16 -10.69
CA TRP A 139 12.13 0.00 -9.40
C TRP A 139 11.07 -1.08 -9.20
N VAL A 140 10.94 -1.61 -7.98
CA VAL A 140 9.95 -2.63 -7.62
C VAL A 140 8.86 -2.09 -6.71
N ALA A 141 9.18 -1.12 -5.84
CA ALA A 141 8.24 -0.51 -4.93
C ALA A 141 8.62 0.96 -4.67
N ALA A 142 7.64 1.73 -4.24
CA ALA A 142 7.82 3.07 -3.70
C ALA A 142 6.85 3.27 -2.55
N ARG A 143 7.27 4.02 -1.54
CA ARG A 143 6.43 4.43 -0.41
C ARG A 143 6.77 5.84 0.02
N VAL A 144 5.84 6.51 0.68
CA VAL A 144 6.11 7.81 1.30
C VAL A 144 6.92 7.60 2.57
N ALA A 145 8.12 8.17 2.63
CA ALA A 145 8.99 8.11 3.79
C ALA A 145 8.74 9.29 4.73
N ARG A 146 8.70 10.51 4.20
CA ARG A 146 8.51 11.74 4.97
C ARG A 146 7.70 12.78 4.20
N LEU A 147 6.97 13.62 4.92
CA LEU A 147 6.43 14.87 4.42
C LEU A 147 7.27 16.01 4.98
N LEU A 148 7.75 16.89 4.10
CA LEU A 148 8.70 17.97 4.44
C LEU A 148 8.06 19.33 4.19
N ASP A 149 8.38 20.30 5.04
CA ASP A 149 8.01 21.71 4.88
C ASP A 149 9.07 22.53 4.11
N ALA A 150 8.88 23.85 4.05
CA ALA A 150 9.83 24.81 3.48
C ALA A 150 11.26 24.68 4.04
N ASN A 151 11.40 24.36 5.32
CA ASN A 151 12.68 24.24 6.03
C ASN A 151 13.23 22.80 5.99
N ASN A 152 12.58 21.90 5.25
CA ASN A 152 12.82 20.46 5.25
C ASN A 152 12.62 19.81 6.63
N ALA A 153 11.80 20.42 7.49
CA ALA A 153 11.35 19.80 8.73
C ALA A 153 10.27 18.76 8.43
N ALA A 154 10.31 17.64 9.15
CA ALA A 154 9.34 16.56 8.99
C ALA A 154 7.99 16.93 9.62
N ILE A 155 6.93 16.80 8.83
CA ILE A 155 5.54 17.00 9.25
C ILE A 155 4.94 15.64 9.62
N SER A 156 4.18 15.60 10.72
CA SER A 156 3.45 14.39 11.10
C SER A 156 2.33 14.12 10.10
N PHE A 157 2.27 12.90 9.58
CA PHE A 157 1.23 12.51 8.64
C PHE A 157 0.72 11.10 8.87
N LYS A 158 -0.51 10.87 8.43
CA LYS A 158 -1.11 9.53 8.36
C LYS A 158 -1.22 9.09 6.91
N SER A 159 -0.63 7.94 6.57
CA SER A 159 -0.80 7.33 5.25
C SER A 159 -2.06 6.45 5.18
N SER A 160 -2.71 6.46 4.02
CA SER A 160 -3.81 5.56 3.67
C SER A 160 -3.83 5.29 2.16
N PRO A 161 -4.44 4.19 1.70
CA PRO A 161 -4.56 3.90 0.27
C PRO A 161 -5.38 4.99 -0.45
N GLY A 162 -4.86 5.46 -1.57
CA GLY A 162 -5.48 6.44 -2.46
C GLY A 162 -6.27 5.82 -3.60
N ALA A 163 -6.18 6.44 -4.77
CA ALA A 163 -6.87 5.99 -5.97
C ALA A 163 -6.33 4.65 -6.47
N LYS A 164 -7.25 3.75 -6.85
CA LYS A 164 -6.91 2.47 -7.48
C LYS A 164 -6.46 2.69 -8.93
N ARG A 165 -5.62 1.78 -9.42
CA ARG A 165 -5.23 1.75 -10.84
C ARG A 165 -6.50 1.66 -11.71
N PRO A 166 -6.65 2.56 -12.70
CA PRO A 166 -7.62 2.35 -13.75
C PRO A 166 -7.37 1.00 -14.44
N LEU A 167 -8.44 0.26 -14.75
CA LEU A 167 -8.33 -0.97 -15.53
C LEU A 167 -7.71 -0.63 -16.88
N GLU A 168 -6.55 -1.25 -17.18
CA GLU A 168 -5.93 -1.12 -18.49
C GLU A 168 -6.92 -1.65 -19.53
N ARG A 169 -7.41 -0.76 -20.41
CA ARG A 169 -8.15 -1.18 -21.59
C ARG A 169 -7.16 -1.92 -22.48
N ILE A 170 -7.18 -3.24 -22.42
CA ILE A 170 -6.56 -4.10 -23.44
C ILE A 170 -7.15 -3.58 -24.76
N GLY A 171 -6.29 -3.04 -25.63
CA GLY A 171 -6.73 -2.34 -26.82
C GLY A 171 -7.73 -3.18 -27.63
N ASP A 172 -8.55 -2.50 -28.45
CA ASP A 172 -9.56 -3.09 -29.34
C ASP A 172 -8.97 -3.96 -30.47
N GLY A 173 -7.87 -4.67 -30.19
CA GLY A 173 -7.44 -5.80 -30.98
C GLY A 173 -8.58 -6.80 -30.97
N LYS A 174 -9.35 -6.80 -32.07
CA LYS A 174 -10.26 -7.89 -32.41
C LYS A 174 -9.56 -9.18 -32.05
N ILE A 175 -10.08 -9.87 -31.03
CA ILE A 175 -9.79 -11.29 -30.86
C ILE A 175 -10.43 -11.91 -32.10
N VAL A 176 -9.67 -12.03 -33.17
CA VAL A 176 -10.01 -12.92 -34.26
C VAL A 176 -9.85 -14.29 -33.63
N VAL A 177 -10.95 -14.81 -33.11
CA VAL A 177 -11.11 -16.24 -32.87
C VAL A 177 -11.03 -16.84 -34.25
N GLU A 178 -9.81 -17.13 -34.69
CA GLU A 178 -9.58 -17.92 -35.89
C GLU A 178 -10.30 -19.25 -35.61
N PRO A 179 -11.34 -19.61 -36.39
CA PRO A 179 -12.00 -20.87 -36.19
C PRO A 179 -10.97 -21.96 -36.43
N VAL A 180 -10.54 -22.61 -35.34
CA VAL A 180 -9.70 -23.81 -35.40
C VAL A 180 -10.36 -24.72 -36.44
N PRO A 181 -9.67 -25.10 -37.53
CA PRO A 181 -10.25 -26.02 -38.49
C PRO A 181 -10.61 -27.28 -37.73
N ARG A 182 -11.92 -27.53 -37.57
CA ARG A 182 -12.43 -28.80 -37.08
C ARG A 182 -12.00 -29.84 -38.09
N SER A 183 -10.81 -30.42 -37.91
CA SER A 183 -10.44 -31.61 -38.64
C SER A 183 -11.45 -32.67 -38.22
N LYS A 184 -12.30 -33.04 -39.18
CA LYS A 184 -13.11 -34.24 -39.12
C LYS A 184 -12.15 -35.42 -38.89
N THR A 185 -12.01 -35.81 -37.63
CA THR A 185 -11.49 -37.13 -37.27
C THR A 185 -12.29 -37.63 -36.08
N THR A 186 -13.39 -38.28 -36.46
CA THR A 186 -13.80 -39.60 -35.95
C THR A 186 -13.89 -39.77 -34.43
N ARG A 187 -15.15 -39.86 -33.98
CA ARG A 187 -15.67 -40.65 -32.83
C ARG A 187 -14.61 -41.33 -31.95
N GLY A 188 -14.60 -40.93 -30.68
CA GLY A 188 -14.13 -41.75 -29.55
C GLY A 188 -12.72 -41.40 -29.06
N ALA A 189 -12.65 -40.53 -28.05
CA ALA A 189 -11.57 -40.49 -27.05
C ALA A 189 -11.88 -39.42 -26.00
N GLU A 190 -13.01 -39.55 -25.31
CA GLU A 190 -13.09 -39.08 -23.93
C GLU A 190 -12.31 -40.09 -23.07
N GLU A 191 -10.98 -40.07 -23.16
CA GLU A 191 -10.15 -40.89 -22.29
C GLU A 191 -9.26 -39.95 -21.49
N PHE A 192 -9.80 -39.60 -20.31
CA PHE A 192 -9.04 -39.00 -19.23
C PHE A 192 -7.80 -39.86 -18.97
N ILE A 193 -6.63 -39.23 -19.03
CA ILE A 193 -5.29 -39.85 -18.90
C ILE A 193 -5.06 -40.55 -17.54
N ASN A 194 -6.01 -40.52 -16.59
CA ASN A 194 -5.92 -41.25 -15.33
C ASN A 194 -7.27 -41.83 -14.88
N THR A 195 -7.88 -42.69 -15.70
CA THR A 195 -8.94 -43.59 -15.20
C THR A 195 -8.25 -44.82 -14.57
N PRO A 196 -8.65 -45.29 -13.37
CA PRO A 196 -7.94 -46.34 -12.60
C PRO A 196 -7.81 -47.72 -13.27
N ASP A 197 -8.35 -47.89 -14.48
CA ASP A 197 -8.46 -49.17 -15.19
C ASP A 197 -7.42 -49.36 -16.32
N ASN A 198 -6.44 -48.46 -16.44
CA ASN A 198 -5.34 -48.61 -17.42
C ASN A 198 -3.96 -48.42 -16.77
N PRO A 199 -3.37 -49.48 -16.15
CA PRO A 199 -2.03 -49.39 -15.62
C PRO A 199 -1.03 -49.39 -16.78
N SER A 200 -0.50 -48.22 -17.11
CA SER A 200 0.59 -48.09 -18.09
C SER A 200 1.78 -48.95 -17.67
N LYS A 201 2.14 -49.93 -18.51
CA LYS A 201 3.32 -50.78 -18.31
C LYS A 201 4.58 -49.91 -18.32
N ILE A 202 5.28 -49.89 -17.19
CA ILE A 202 6.57 -49.22 -17.02
C ILE A 202 7.66 -50.18 -17.54
N PRO A 203 8.56 -49.75 -18.45
CA PRO A 203 9.73 -50.53 -18.86
C PRO A 203 10.79 -50.65 -17.75
#